data_AF-A0ABD7PEX0-F1
#
_entry.id   AF-A0ABD7PEX0-F1
#
_cell.length_a   1.000
_cell.length_b   1.000
_cell.length_c   1.000
_cell.angle_alpha   90.00
_cell.angle_beta   90.00
_cell.angle_gamma   90.00
#
_symmetry.space_group_name_H-M   'P 1'
#
loop_
_entity.id
_entity.type
_entity.pdbx_description
1 polymer ?
#
loop_
_entity_poly.entity_id
_entity_poly.type
_entity_poly.pdbx_seq_one_letter_code
_entity_poly.pdbx_strand_id
1 'polypeptide(L)' 'MTNIILCDVTASVRELKNDPVASAGAGCGYSVAIIDSNRPVFLLCDRGSV' A
#
# COMPACT_ATOMS: atom_id res chain seq x y z
N MET A 1 -4.75 10.96 -17.57
CA MET A 1 -3.52 11.32 -16.83
C MET A 1 -3.12 10.11 -16.01
N THR A 2 -2.00 9.49 -16.34
CA THR A 2 -1.58 8.21 -15.76
C THR A 2 -0.75 8.50 -14.51
N ASN A 3 -1.22 8.07 -13.33
CA ASN A 3 -0.46 8.20 -12.09
C ASN A 3 0.23 6.85 -11.86
N ILE A 4 1.52 6.81 -12.18
CA ILE A 4 2.34 5.59 -12.11
C ILE A 4 3.04 5.62 -10.75
N ILE A 5 2.78 4.60 -9.94
CA ILE A 5 3.41 4.46 -8.63
C ILE A 5 4.27 3.20 -8.67
N LEU A 6 5.54 3.36 -8.30
CA LEU A 6 6.46 2.25 -8.13
C LEU A 6 6.40 1.80 -6.66
N CYS A 7 5.67 0.73 -6.38
CA CYS A 7 5.65 0.07 -5.09
C CYS A 7 5.82 -1.43 -5.25
N ASP A 8 6.44 -2.06 -4.25
CA ASP A 8 6.66 -3.52 -4.23
C ASP A 8 5.33 -4.26 -4.00
N VAL A 9 4.52 -3.74 -3.07
CA VAL A 9 3.24 -4.33 -2.70
C VAL A 9 2.11 -3.36 -3.04
N THR A 10 1.01 -3.89 -3.57
CA THR A 10 -0.22 -3.12 -3.83
C THR A 10 -1.38 -3.76 -3.07
N ALA A 11 -2.11 -2.95 -2.31
CA ALA A 11 -3.32 -3.35 -1.59
C ALA A 11 -4.49 -2.42 -1.94
N SER A 12 -5.73 -2.89 -1.76
CA SER A 12 -6.92 -2.09 -2.01
C SER A 12 -7.43 -1.41 -0.74
N VAL A 13 -8.18 -0.31 -0.87
CA VAL A 13 -8.88 0.31 0.28
C VAL A 13 -9.81 -0.68 0.99
N ARG A 14 -10.40 -1.63 0.26
CA ARG A 14 -11.26 -2.66 0.86
C ARG A 14 -10.45 -3.60 1.75
N GLU A 15 -9.29 -4.05 1.28
CA GLU A 15 -8.35 -4.86 2.05
C GLU A 15 -7.84 -4.11 3.28
N LEU A 16 -7.43 -2.85 3.11
CA LEU A 16 -6.98 -2.00 4.22
C LEU A 16 -8.07 -1.81 5.28
N LYS A 17 -9.33 -1.71 4.84
CA LYS A 17 -10.47 -1.52 5.74
C LYS A 17 -10.90 -2.83 6.42
N ASN A 18 -10.62 -3.98 5.83
CA ASN A 18 -10.88 -5.28 6.42
C ASN A 18 -9.82 -5.62 7.48
N ASP A 19 -8.53 -5.53 7.12
CA ASP A 19 -7.42 -5.88 8.00
C ASP A 19 -6.23 -4.91 7.83
N PRO A 20 -6.26 -3.75 8.53
CA PRO A 20 -5.29 -2.69 8.31
C PRO A 20 -3.84 -3.07 8.62
N VAL A 21 -3.62 -3.92 9.64
CA VAL A 21 -2.29 -4.38 10.04
C VAL A 21 -1.70 -5.34 9.03
N ALA A 22 -2.50 -6.26 8.48
CA ALA A 22 -2.05 -7.19 7.45
C ALA A 22 -1.75 -6.45 6.14
N SER A 23 -2.64 -5.51 5.75
CA SER A 23 -2.47 -4.72 4.52
C SER A 23 -1.27 -3.76 4.59
N ALA A 24 -1.04 -3.13 5.74
CA ALA A 24 0.13 -2.28 5.97
C ALA A 24 1.42 -3.11 6.14
N GLY A 25 1.34 -4.23 6.85
CA GLY A 25 2.47 -5.12 7.16
C GLY A 25 2.89 -6.02 6.01
N ALA A 26 2.06 -6.18 4.97
CA ALA A 26 2.41 -6.91 3.75
C ALA A 26 3.65 -6.33 3.07
N GLY A 27 3.92 -5.04 3.29
CA GLY A 27 5.13 -4.36 2.81
C GLY A 27 6.42 -4.90 3.42
N CYS A 28 6.42 -5.50 4.61
CA CYS A 28 7.61 -6.06 5.26
C CYS A 28 8.89 -5.19 5.12
N GLY A 29 8.79 -3.87 5.34
CA GLY A 29 9.90 -2.93 5.12
C GLY A 29 9.99 -2.28 3.73
N TYR A 30 9.04 -2.57 2.84
CA TYR A 30 8.92 -2.00 1.50
C TYR A 30 7.69 -1.09 1.37
N SER A 31 7.67 -0.32 0.27
CA SER A 31 6.55 0.58 -0.02
C SER A 31 5.29 -0.19 -0.42
N VAL A 32 4.17 0.10 0.24
CA VAL A 32 2.83 -0.41 -0.08
C VAL A 32 1.98 0.68 -0.72
N ALA A 33 1.47 0.43 -1.92
CA ALA A 33 0.50 1.30 -2.60
C ALA A 33 -0.93 0.88 -2.26
N ILE A 34 -1.71 1.79 -1.68
CA ILE A 34 -3.15 1.59 -1.46
C ILE A 34 -3.91 2.23 -2.62
N ILE A 35 -4.73 1.41 -3.28
CA ILE A 35 -5.56 1.82 -4.43
C ILE A 35 -7.06 1.75 -4.12
N ASP A 36 -7.80 2.74 -4.59
CA ASP A 36 -9.26 2.76 -4.63
C ASP A 36 -9.72 2.91 -6.09
N SER A 37 -10.49 1.97 -6.61
CA SER A 37 -11.06 2.04 -7.96
C SER A 37 -10.03 2.42 -9.05
N ASN A 38 -8.83 1.80 -9.01
CA ASN A 38 -7.71 2.08 -9.92
C ASN A 38 -7.13 3.50 -9.81
N ARG A 39 -7.36 4.17 -8.68
CA ARG A 39 -6.72 5.44 -8.32
C ARG A 39 -5.89 5.25 -7.06
N PRO A 40 -4.63 5.67 -7.06
CA PRO A 40 -3.85 5.60 -5.84
C PRO A 40 -4.34 6.63 -4.84
N VAL A 41 -4.49 6.20 -3.59
CA VAL A 41 -5.02 7.05 -2.50
C VAL A 41 -4.04 7.21 -1.36
N PHE A 42 -3.14 6.25 -1.15
CA PHE A 42 -2.18 6.31 -0.04
C PHE A 42 -0.91 5.49 -0.35
N LEU A 43 0.23 5.99 0.13
CA LEU A 43 1.52 5.31 0.04
C LEU A 43 2.08 5.11 1.43
N LEU A 44 2.26 3.86 1.83
CA LEU A 44 2.93 3.52 3.07
C LEU A 44 4.37 3.13 2.76
N CYS A 45 5.34 3.82 3.37
CA CYS A 45 6.72 3.34 3.41
C CYS A 45 6.95 2.79 4.81
N ASP A 46 6.92 1.46 4.95
CA ASP A 46 7.41 0.83 6.17
C ASP A 46 8.93 0.89 6.12
N ARG A 47 9.57 1.79 6.87
CA ARG A 47 11.03 1.73 7.05
C ARG A 47 11.31 0.64 8.07
N GLY A 48 11.45 -0.59 7.58
CA GLY A 48 12.09 -1.68 8.33
C GLY A 48 13.55 -1.34 8.56
N SER A 49 13.83 -0.46 9.53
CA SER A 49 15.15 -0.15 10.04
C SER A 49 15.12 -0.38 11.55
N VAL A 50 15.53 -1.60 11.92
CA VAL A 50 15.80 -2.18 13.25
C VAL A 50 14.65 -2.30 14.25
#